data_AF-A0A2H1L1P1-F1
#
_entry.id   AF-A0A2H1L1P1-F1
#
_cell.length_a   1.000
_cell.length_b   1.000
_cell.length_c   1.000
_cell.angle_alpha   90.00
_cell.angle_beta   90.00
_cell.angle_gamma   90.00
#
_symmetry.space_group_name_H-M   'P 1'
#
loop_
_entity.id
_entity.type
_entity.pdbx_description
1 polymer ?
#
loop_
_entity_poly.entity_id
_entity_poly.type
_entity_poly.pdbx_seq_one_letter_code
_entity_poly.pdbx_strand_id
1 'polypeptide(L)'
;MNDTPGRAGCPQEMPPRSVTVDHVLVISVSSLKGGVGKTSVALGLASAAHNRGLPTLVVDMDPQADASTGLDVPVTTPLDIADVLAAPKAKIMSQAIVPSGWSGGAKGALDVIPGSPRSAEFDRPTMSERFLRRLKDALATVSDDYRLVIIDCPPSMNGLTRAAWMASQRVAVVTEPGLFSVAAADRALRAVAELRRRGAPDLQPLGIIANRVRTKSREHSFRVDEMREMFGPLLLTPPLSERTVLQQAQGSARPIHSWPGQAASELAGSFDALLDRGLRTSTMRSRGNPRDVQAADAPAAGAHAGDAQAGDVQTPPKPTTEAPEQNLTDSSVPGAGDQDSTTPFTGDSAASADTPITEDAEGTLRRPRNRP
;
A
#
# COMPACT_ATOMS: atom_id res chain seq x y z
N MET A 1 38.36 32.00 48.19
CA MET A 1 37.80 30.65 48.07
C MET A 1 36.29 30.76 48.05
N ASN A 2 35.67 30.56 46.89
CA ASN A 2 34.28 30.13 46.73
C ASN A 2 34.14 29.72 45.25
N ASP A 3 34.32 28.42 44.99
CA ASP A 3 34.07 27.77 43.72
C ASP A 3 32.56 27.53 43.55
N THR A 4 32.03 27.89 42.40
CA THR A 4 30.72 27.41 41.91
C THR A 4 30.99 26.59 40.65
N PRO A 5 30.62 25.30 40.56
CA PRO A 5 30.87 24.53 39.36
C PRO A 5 29.84 24.86 38.29
N GLY A 6 30.33 25.13 37.08
CA GLY A 6 29.54 25.43 35.89
C GLY A 6 28.64 24.25 35.47
N ARG A 7 27.41 24.58 35.07
CA ARG A 7 26.48 23.63 34.45
C ARG A 7 27.04 23.16 33.11
N ALA A 8 27.30 21.86 33.01
CA ALA A 8 27.58 21.20 31.74
C ALA A 8 26.37 21.35 30.79
N GLY A 9 26.64 21.85 29.58
CA GLY A 9 25.64 22.00 28.53
C GLY A 9 25.10 20.64 28.08
N CYS A 10 23.77 20.56 27.95
CA CYS A 10 23.10 19.43 27.32
C CYS A 10 23.57 19.31 25.86
N PRO A 11 23.99 18.13 25.36
CA PRO A 11 24.34 17.98 23.96
C PRO A 11 23.08 18.25 23.11
N GLN A 12 23.17 19.24 22.22
CA GLN A 12 22.12 19.49 21.24
C GLN A 12 22.04 18.29 20.30
N GLU A 13 20.89 17.61 20.35
CA GLU A 13 20.54 16.50 19.48
C GLU A 13 20.47 17.05 18.04
N MET A 14 21.46 16.69 17.22
CA MET A 14 21.46 17.09 15.81
C MET A 14 20.25 16.45 15.12
N PRO A 15 19.45 17.21 14.35
CA PRO A 15 18.34 16.64 13.61
C PRO A 15 18.86 15.55 12.65
N PRO A 16 18.09 14.46 12.45
CA PRO A 16 18.49 13.39 11.55
C PRO A 16 18.76 13.97 10.15
N ARG A 17 19.91 13.60 9.57
CA ARG A 17 20.32 14.01 8.22
C ARG A 17 19.16 13.74 7.24
N SER A 18 18.69 14.79 6.58
CA SER A 18 17.64 14.70 5.57
C SER A 18 18.07 13.74 4.46
N VAL A 19 17.33 12.65 4.30
CA VAL A 19 17.46 11.79 3.13
C VAL A 19 16.87 12.57 1.96
N THR A 20 17.69 13.03 1.03
CA THR A 20 17.19 13.61 -0.23
C THR A 20 16.65 12.46 -1.09
N VAL A 21 15.40 12.61 -1.51
CA VAL A 21 14.70 11.66 -2.37
C VAL A 21 14.48 12.37 -3.70
N ASP A 22 15.39 12.17 -4.65
CA ASP A 22 15.42 12.92 -5.91
C ASP A 22 14.27 12.55 -6.87
N HIS A 23 13.59 11.43 -6.61
CA HIS A 23 12.44 10.95 -7.38
C HIS A 23 11.37 10.35 -6.48
N VAL A 24 10.10 10.50 -6.87
CA VAL A 24 8.96 9.93 -6.13
C VAL A 24 9.14 8.43 -5.88
N LEU A 25 9.03 8.02 -4.61
CA LEU A 25 8.95 6.61 -4.22
C LEU A 25 7.49 6.23 -4.00
N VAL A 26 7.01 5.19 -4.68
CA VAL A 26 5.66 4.64 -4.60
C VAL A 26 5.72 3.28 -3.89
N ILE A 27 5.09 3.21 -2.72
CA ILE A 27 5.03 2.03 -1.87
C ILE A 27 3.57 1.59 -1.74
N SER A 28 3.25 0.39 -2.22
CA SER A 28 1.99 -0.28 -1.86
C SER A 28 2.11 -0.96 -0.50
N VAL A 29 1.10 -0.78 0.35
CA VAL A 29 0.93 -1.53 1.60
C VAL A 29 -0.18 -2.55 1.36
N SER A 30 0.13 -3.84 1.47
CA SER A 30 -0.79 -4.91 1.10
C SER A 30 -0.77 -6.06 2.08
N SER A 31 -1.85 -6.84 2.11
CA SER A 31 -1.93 -8.10 2.85
C SER A 31 -2.72 -9.12 2.03
N LEU A 32 -2.55 -10.42 2.33
CA LEU A 32 -3.39 -11.49 1.76
C LEU A 32 -4.45 -12.00 2.75
N LYS A 33 -4.62 -11.28 3.87
CA LYS A 33 -5.62 -11.57 4.89
C LYS A 33 -6.24 -10.25 5.33
N GLY A 34 -7.56 -10.25 5.45
CA GLY A 34 -8.30 -9.14 6.04
C GLY A 34 -7.95 -8.97 7.52
N GLY A 35 -7.97 -7.73 7.99
CA GLY A 35 -7.85 -7.43 9.42
C GLY A 35 -6.44 -7.46 10.00
N VAL A 36 -5.36 -7.66 9.23
CA VAL A 36 -3.97 -7.68 9.75
C VAL A 36 -3.37 -6.30 10.08
N GLY A 37 -4.18 -5.23 10.00
CA GLY A 37 -3.75 -3.86 10.26
C GLY A 37 -2.96 -3.20 9.13
N LYS A 38 -3.19 -3.61 7.87
CA LYS A 38 -2.58 -3.00 6.66
C LYS A 38 -2.80 -1.48 6.60
N THR A 39 -4.04 -1.02 6.71
CA THR A 39 -4.37 0.41 6.76
C THR A 39 -3.69 1.10 7.92
N SER A 40 -3.60 0.44 9.09
CA SER A 40 -2.87 0.99 10.22
C SER A 40 -1.38 1.18 9.95
N VAL A 41 -0.76 0.29 9.17
CA VAL A 41 0.63 0.44 8.71
C VAL A 41 0.76 1.56 7.69
N ALA A 42 -0.17 1.66 6.72
CA ALA A 42 -0.18 2.75 5.75
C ALA A 42 -0.27 4.13 6.44
N LEU A 43 -1.19 4.27 7.41
CA LEU A 43 -1.34 5.48 8.23
C LEU A 43 -0.11 5.75 9.10
N GLY A 44 0.53 4.71 9.66
CA GLY A 44 1.76 4.85 10.43
C GLY A 44 2.93 5.36 9.60
N LEU A 45 3.11 4.83 8.38
CA LEU A 45 4.11 5.31 7.42
C LEU A 45 3.81 6.75 6.96
N ALA A 46 2.54 7.07 6.69
CA ALA A 46 2.13 8.43 6.36
C ALA A 46 2.41 9.40 7.52
N SER A 47 2.16 8.96 8.75
CA SER A 47 2.46 9.74 9.95
C SER A 47 3.96 10.00 10.11
N ALA A 48 4.82 9.00 9.86
CA ALA A 48 6.28 9.16 9.90
C ALA A 48 6.76 10.13 8.81
N ALA A 49 6.23 10.00 7.60
CA ALA A 49 6.59 10.88 6.48
C ALA A 49 6.16 12.33 6.75
N HIS A 50 4.94 12.52 7.22
CA HIS A 50 4.39 13.83 7.59
C HIS A 50 5.19 14.48 8.72
N ASN A 51 5.55 13.73 9.78
CA ASN A 51 6.36 14.23 10.88
C ASN A 51 7.75 14.72 10.45
N ARG A 52 8.27 14.19 9.33
CA ARG A 52 9.55 14.59 8.73
C ARG A 52 9.41 15.71 7.69
N GLY A 53 8.20 16.21 7.46
CA GLY A 53 7.91 17.21 6.43
C GLY A 53 8.12 16.69 5.00
N LEU A 54 8.02 15.37 4.78
CA LEU A 54 8.17 14.79 3.45
C LEU A 54 6.85 14.95 2.65
N PRO A 55 6.84 15.64 1.49
CA PRO A 55 5.65 15.76 0.65
C PRO A 55 5.13 14.38 0.26
N THR A 56 3.96 14.02 0.78
CA THR A 56 3.41 12.66 0.70
C THR A 56 2.01 12.65 0.13
N LEU A 57 1.74 11.72 -0.79
CA LEU A 57 0.40 11.41 -1.28
C LEU A 57 -0.02 10.02 -0.78
N VAL A 58 -1.16 9.93 -0.10
CA VAL A 58 -1.78 8.63 0.20
C VAL A 58 -2.86 8.35 -0.84
N VAL A 59 -2.85 7.15 -1.42
CA VAL A 59 -3.89 6.67 -2.33
C VAL A 59 -4.63 5.54 -1.64
N ASP A 60 -5.89 5.77 -1.31
CA ASP A 60 -6.74 4.75 -0.70
C ASP A 60 -7.43 3.96 -1.81
N MET A 61 -6.93 2.75 -2.07
CA MET A 61 -7.47 1.83 -3.08
C MET A 61 -8.49 0.86 -2.49
N ASP A 62 -8.77 0.92 -1.18
CA ASP A 62 -9.74 0.04 -0.56
C ASP A 62 -11.16 0.63 -0.72
N PRO A 63 -12.14 -0.11 -1.28
CA PRO A 63 -13.51 0.37 -1.36
C PRO A 63 -14.13 0.75 0.00
N GLN A 64 -13.58 0.28 1.12
CA GLN A 64 -14.03 0.68 2.47
C GLN A 64 -13.58 2.08 2.90
N ALA A 65 -12.56 2.64 2.23
CA ALA A 65 -12.05 3.99 2.51
C ALA A 65 -11.56 4.23 3.96
N ASP A 66 -11.05 3.18 4.62
CA ASP A 66 -10.58 3.25 6.01
C ASP A 66 -9.37 4.20 6.17
N ALA A 67 -8.47 4.25 5.18
CA ALA A 67 -7.32 5.14 5.22
C ALA A 67 -7.77 6.60 5.10
N SER A 68 -8.73 6.87 4.21
CA SER A 68 -9.33 8.18 4.01
C SER A 68 -9.97 8.70 5.29
N THR A 69 -10.73 7.84 5.99
CA THR A 69 -11.31 8.16 7.30
C THR A 69 -10.23 8.47 8.34
N GLY A 70 -9.20 7.62 8.43
CA GLY A 70 -8.09 7.82 9.38
C GLY A 70 -7.26 9.08 9.12
N LEU A 71 -7.22 9.57 7.87
CA LEU A 71 -6.55 10.78 7.43
C LEU A 71 -7.41 12.05 7.55
N ASP A 72 -8.61 11.93 8.15
CA ASP A 72 -9.54 13.05 8.32
C ASP A 72 -9.87 13.74 6.98
N VAL A 73 -10.14 12.93 5.95
CA VAL A 73 -10.59 13.43 4.64
C VAL A 73 -12.04 13.92 4.74
N PRO A 74 -12.40 15.07 4.12
CA PRO A 74 -13.78 15.55 4.11
C PRO A 74 -14.75 14.51 3.56
N VAL A 75 -15.94 14.42 4.17
CA VAL A 75 -17.01 13.47 3.76
C VAL A 75 -17.38 13.62 2.28
N THR A 76 -17.29 14.86 1.76
CA THR A 76 -17.56 15.17 0.36
C THR A 76 -16.28 15.66 -0.31
N THR A 77 -15.85 14.94 -1.34
CA THR A 77 -14.73 15.33 -2.20
C THR A 77 -15.20 15.51 -3.65
N PRO A 78 -14.51 16.32 -4.46
CA PRO A 78 -14.93 16.56 -5.85
C PRO A 78 -14.89 15.30 -6.70
N LEU A 79 -13.84 14.49 -6.53
CA LEU A 79 -13.61 13.21 -7.19
C LEU A 79 -12.90 12.26 -6.20
N ASP A 80 -12.86 10.99 -6.56
CA ASP A 80 -12.25 9.92 -5.76
C ASP A 80 -11.43 8.94 -6.62
N ILE A 81 -10.91 7.88 -5.99
CA ILE A 81 -10.11 6.87 -6.67
C ILE A 81 -10.84 6.17 -7.83
N ALA A 82 -12.17 6.02 -7.75
CA ALA A 82 -12.94 5.39 -8.83
C ALA A 82 -12.92 6.26 -10.09
N ASP A 83 -12.99 7.58 -9.95
CA ASP A 83 -12.90 8.51 -11.08
C ASP A 83 -11.51 8.50 -11.72
N VAL A 84 -10.46 8.45 -10.89
CA VAL A 84 -9.07 8.32 -11.36
C VAL A 84 -8.87 7.02 -12.14
N LEU A 85 -9.40 5.90 -11.63
CA LEU A 85 -9.33 4.61 -12.30
C LEU A 85 -10.21 4.53 -13.54
N ALA A 86 -11.30 5.29 -13.62
CA ALA A 86 -12.14 5.38 -14.82
C ALA A 86 -11.45 6.19 -15.93
N ALA A 87 -10.83 7.32 -15.57
CA ALA A 87 -10.22 8.27 -16.49
C ALA A 87 -8.88 8.83 -15.94
N PRO A 88 -7.73 8.17 -16.20
CA PRO A 88 -6.43 8.53 -15.65
C PRO A 88 -5.81 9.76 -16.35
N LYS A 89 -6.45 10.92 -16.23
CA LYS A 89 -6.04 12.20 -16.83
C LYS A 89 -5.57 13.17 -15.75
N ALA A 90 -4.60 14.01 -16.07
CA ALA A 90 -4.05 15.01 -15.15
C ALA A 90 -5.13 15.89 -14.48
N LYS A 91 -6.15 16.32 -15.24
CA LYS A 91 -7.28 17.10 -14.70
C LYS A 91 -8.05 16.32 -13.61
N ILE A 92 -8.34 15.05 -13.85
CA ILE A 92 -9.05 14.18 -12.89
C ILE A 92 -8.18 13.97 -11.65
N MET A 93 -6.90 13.67 -11.86
CA MET A 93 -5.93 13.52 -10.77
C MET A 93 -5.87 14.76 -9.88
N SER A 94 -5.74 15.95 -10.47
CA SER A 94 -5.66 17.22 -9.72
C SER A 94 -6.90 17.52 -8.87
N GLN A 95 -8.08 17.09 -9.31
CA GLN A 95 -9.37 17.28 -8.65
C GLN A 95 -9.68 16.21 -7.60
N ALA A 96 -9.14 15.00 -7.77
CA ALA A 96 -9.28 13.92 -6.80
C ALA A 96 -8.33 14.07 -5.60
N ILE A 97 -7.21 14.78 -5.76
CA ILE A 97 -6.25 15.06 -4.68
C ILE A 97 -6.79 16.15 -3.75
N VAL A 98 -7.02 15.77 -2.49
CA VAL A 98 -7.47 16.64 -1.40
C VAL A 98 -6.45 16.64 -0.25
N PRO A 99 -6.30 17.73 0.52
CA PRO A 99 -5.44 17.74 1.70
C PRO A 99 -6.00 16.85 2.81
N SER A 100 -5.13 16.20 3.58
CA SER A 100 -5.50 15.49 4.82
C SER A 100 -5.83 16.50 5.94
N GLY A 101 -6.75 16.15 6.84
CA GLY A 101 -6.97 16.96 8.05
C GLY A 101 -5.74 17.00 8.97
N TRP A 102 -4.82 16.05 8.86
CA TRP A 102 -3.55 16.02 9.60
C TRP A 102 -2.64 17.21 9.25
N SER A 103 -2.71 17.74 8.03
CA SER A 103 -1.94 18.91 7.60
C SER A 103 -2.64 20.24 7.89
N GLY A 104 -3.72 20.23 8.68
CA GLY A 104 -4.53 21.43 8.93
C GLY A 104 -5.19 21.98 7.67
N GLY A 105 -5.41 21.12 6.66
CA GLY A 105 -5.98 21.50 5.36
C GLY A 105 -4.97 22.12 4.37
N ALA A 106 -3.68 22.17 4.71
CA ALA A 106 -2.65 22.63 3.79
C ALA A 106 -2.30 21.55 2.75
N LYS A 107 -2.49 21.89 1.47
CA LYS A 107 -2.17 21.01 0.33
C LYS A 107 -0.66 20.91 0.11
N GLY A 108 -0.17 19.74 -0.30
CA GLY A 108 1.23 19.47 -0.67
C GLY A 108 2.11 18.92 0.46
N ALA A 109 1.67 18.98 1.72
CA ALA A 109 2.39 18.34 2.83
C ALA A 109 2.00 16.87 2.98
N LEU A 110 0.70 16.62 3.17
CA LEU A 110 0.10 15.29 3.18
C LEU A 110 -1.26 15.38 2.48
N ASP A 111 -1.31 14.84 1.28
CA ASP A 111 -2.52 14.82 0.47
C ASP A 111 -3.04 13.39 0.32
N VAL A 112 -4.30 13.27 -0.09
CA VAL A 112 -5.03 12.00 -0.20
C VAL A 112 -5.79 11.95 -1.51
N ILE A 113 -5.78 10.79 -2.17
CA ILE A 113 -6.83 10.39 -3.12
C ILE A 113 -7.79 9.50 -2.34
N PRO A 114 -9.02 9.96 -2.07
CA PRO A 114 -9.97 9.23 -1.24
C PRO A 114 -10.39 7.90 -1.86
N GLY A 115 -10.57 6.91 -1.00
CA GLY A 115 -11.18 5.63 -1.33
C GLY A 115 -12.66 5.81 -1.68
N SER A 116 -13.23 4.82 -2.37
CA SER A 116 -14.62 4.92 -2.82
C SER A 116 -15.27 3.54 -2.94
N PRO A 117 -16.46 3.32 -2.38
CA PRO A 117 -17.22 2.09 -2.59
C PRO A 117 -17.44 1.76 -4.06
N ARG A 118 -17.51 2.77 -4.94
CA ARG A 118 -17.64 2.59 -6.40
C ARG A 118 -16.47 1.82 -6.99
N SER A 119 -15.27 1.95 -6.42
CA SER A 119 -14.07 1.28 -6.92
C SER A 119 -14.15 -0.25 -6.83
N ALA A 120 -15.09 -0.81 -6.05
CA ALA A 120 -15.37 -2.24 -6.01
C ALA A 120 -15.72 -2.82 -7.39
N GLU A 121 -16.27 -2.03 -8.32
CA GLU A 121 -16.54 -2.46 -9.69
C GLU A 121 -15.26 -2.87 -10.45
N PHE A 122 -14.12 -2.35 -10.00
CA PHE A 122 -12.80 -2.59 -10.56
C PHE A 122 -12.02 -3.71 -9.84
N ASP A 123 -12.56 -4.32 -8.79
CA ASP A 123 -11.87 -5.37 -8.02
C ASP A 123 -12.13 -6.80 -8.53
N ARG A 124 -12.02 -6.99 -9.85
CA ARG A 124 -12.25 -8.30 -10.48
C ARG A 124 -10.95 -9.12 -10.57
N PRO A 125 -10.99 -10.46 -10.49
CA PRO A 125 -9.79 -11.30 -10.58
C PRO A 125 -9.03 -11.13 -11.91
N THR A 126 -9.78 -10.96 -13.00
CA THR A 126 -9.26 -10.76 -14.34
C THR A 126 -9.50 -9.33 -14.79
N MET A 127 -8.41 -8.60 -15.05
CA MET A 127 -8.44 -7.26 -15.61
C MET A 127 -7.46 -7.15 -16.77
N SER A 128 -7.79 -6.30 -17.74
CA SER A 128 -6.87 -5.99 -18.84
C SER A 128 -5.62 -5.30 -18.31
N GLU A 129 -4.49 -5.55 -18.95
CA GLU A 129 -3.22 -4.90 -18.60
C GLU A 129 -3.30 -3.37 -18.73
N ARG A 130 -4.07 -2.89 -19.71
CA ARG A 130 -4.39 -1.45 -19.88
C ARG A 130 -5.07 -0.88 -18.64
N PHE A 131 -6.01 -1.62 -18.03
CA PHE A 131 -6.66 -1.17 -16.80
C PHE A 131 -5.66 -1.12 -15.63
N LEU A 132 -4.84 -2.17 -15.47
CA LEU A 132 -3.87 -2.25 -14.37
C LEU A 132 -2.84 -1.10 -14.40
N ARG A 133 -2.55 -0.55 -15.58
CA ARG A 133 -1.66 0.62 -15.72
C ARG A 133 -2.29 1.97 -15.37
N ARG A 134 -3.63 2.08 -15.28
CA ARG A 134 -4.29 3.39 -15.16
C ARG A 134 -3.82 4.20 -13.94
N LEU A 135 -3.64 3.54 -12.79
CA LEU A 135 -3.11 4.24 -11.61
C LEU A 135 -1.66 4.72 -11.82
N LYS A 136 -0.82 3.91 -12.48
CA LYS A 136 0.55 4.29 -12.83
C LYS A 136 0.56 5.52 -13.74
N ASP A 137 -0.28 5.50 -14.77
CA ASP A 137 -0.40 6.59 -15.73
C ASP A 137 -0.92 7.87 -15.06
N ALA A 138 -1.89 7.75 -14.13
CA ALA A 138 -2.39 8.87 -13.36
C ALA A 138 -1.32 9.47 -12.42
N LEU A 139 -0.59 8.63 -11.68
CA LEU A 139 0.48 9.07 -10.77
C LEU A 139 1.64 9.75 -11.49
N ALA A 140 1.94 9.37 -12.73
CA ALA A 140 2.95 10.04 -13.54
C ALA A 140 2.65 11.54 -13.72
N THR A 141 1.37 11.94 -13.73
CA THR A 141 0.94 13.33 -13.92
C THR A 141 1.21 14.25 -12.73
N VAL A 142 1.56 13.71 -11.56
CA VAL A 142 1.81 14.45 -10.30
C VAL A 142 3.13 14.02 -9.64
N SER A 143 4.00 13.34 -10.38
CA SER A 143 5.23 12.76 -9.83
C SER A 143 6.22 13.79 -9.29
N ASP A 144 6.19 15.02 -9.82
CA ASP A 144 7.05 16.12 -9.39
C ASP A 144 6.59 16.79 -8.08
N ASP A 145 5.35 16.57 -7.66
CA ASP A 145 4.76 17.20 -6.46
C ASP A 145 5.10 16.45 -5.16
N TYR A 146 5.36 15.13 -5.25
CA TYR A 146 5.51 14.27 -4.08
C TYR A 146 6.83 13.50 -4.06
N ARG A 147 7.38 13.31 -2.86
CA ARG A 147 8.58 12.49 -2.64
C ARG A 147 8.23 11.07 -2.24
N LEU A 148 7.03 10.88 -1.69
CA LEU A 148 6.48 9.58 -1.31
C LEU A 148 5.02 9.46 -1.74
N VAL A 149 4.66 8.32 -2.31
CA VAL A 149 3.29 7.89 -2.52
C VAL A 149 3.09 6.59 -1.74
N ILE A 150 2.09 6.55 -0.86
CA ILE A 150 1.70 5.36 -0.11
C ILE A 150 0.35 4.90 -0.65
N ILE A 151 0.26 3.67 -1.14
CA ILE A 151 -1.00 3.10 -1.64
C ILE A 151 -1.52 2.08 -0.63
N ASP A 152 -2.65 2.38 0.03
CA ASP A 152 -3.34 1.42 0.88
C ASP A 152 -4.21 0.50 0.02
N CYS A 153 -3.83 -0.76 -0.12
CA CYS A 153 -4.52 -1.71 -1.02
C CYS A 153 -5.74 -2.36 -0.36
N PRO A 154 -6.70 -2.96 -1.07
CA PRO A 154 -7.68 -3.85 -0.44
C PRO A 154 -7.05 -5.18 0.03
N PRO A 155 -7.74 -5.98 0.87
CA PRO A 155 -7.23 -7.26 1.38
C PRO A 155 -7.26 -8.41 0.35
N SER A 156 -7.89 -8.19 -0.81
CA SER A 156 -7.94 -9.13 -1.94
C SER A 156 -6.71 -8.95 -2.85
N MET A 157 -6.34 -9.99 -3.59
CA MET A 157 -5.29 -9.90 -4.62
C MET A 157 -5.91 -9.84 -6.03
N ASN A 158 -6.93 -9.02 -6.18
CA ASN A 158 -7.70 -8.83 -7.42
C ASN A 158 -7.24 -7.58 -8.18
N GLY A 159 -8.09 -7.03 -9.04
CA GLY A 159 -7.80 -5.90 -9.93
C GLY A 159 -7.21 -4.68 -9.24
N LEU A 160 -7.76 -4.28 -8.08
CA LEU A 160 -7.31 -3.06 -7.38
C LEU A 160 -5.89 -3.21 -6.82
N THR A 161 -5.62 -4.29 -6.08
CA THR A 161 -4.28 -4.59 -5.54
C THR A 161 -3.26 -4.77 -6.66
N ARG A 162 -3.63 -5.42 -7.77
CA ARG A 162 -2.75 -5.58 -8.94
C ARG A 162 -2.46 -4.25 -9.63
N ALA A 163 -3.43 -3.33 -9.71
CA ALA A 163 -3.23 -1.99 -10.26
C ALA A 163 -2.33 -1.14 -9.34
N ALA A 164 -2.54 -1.22 -8.02
CA ALA A 164 -1.67 -0.60 -7.02
C ALA A 164 -0.21 -1.07 -7.16
N TRP A 165 0.01 -2.38 -7.28
CA TRP A 165 1.34 -2.94 -7.46
C TRP A 165 1.95 -2.58 -8.82
N MET A 166 1.17 -2.53 -9.90
CA MET A 166 1.62 -2.08 -11.21
C MET A 166 2.14 -0.64 -11.18
N ALA A 167 1.58 0.20 -10.31
CA ALA A 167 1.98 1.58 -10.10
C ALA A 167 3.15 1.77 -9.12
N SER A 168 3.54 0.72 -8.39
CA SER A 168 4.51 0.82 -7.30
C SER A 168 5.92 0.41 -7.70
N GLN A 169 6.93 0.99 -7.03
CA GLN A 169 8.29 0.43 -7.07
C GLN A 169 8.53 -0.53 -5.91
N ARG A 170 7.76 -0.40 -4.82
CA ARG A 170 7.91 -1.23 -3.62
C ARG A 170 6.57 -1.76 -3.12
N VAL A 171 6.55 -2.98 -2.59
CA VAL A 171 5.39 -3.54 -1.86
C VAL A 171 5.81 -3.95 -0.45
N ALA A 172 5.15 -3.38 0.55
CA ALA A 172 5.24 -3.82 1.94
C ALA A 172 4.10 -4.80 2.23
N VAL A 173 4.45 -6.06 2.55
CA VAL A 173 3.49 -7.12 2.85
C VAL A 173 3.25 -7.16 4.36
N VAL A 174 2.05 -6.77 4.80
CA VAL A 174 1.67 -6.77 6.22
C VAL A 174 1.09 -8.13 6.59
N THR A 175 1.56 -8.69 7.70
CA THR A 175 1.08 -9.97 8.24
C THR A 175 1.11 -9.95 9.76
N GLU A 176 0.36 -10.83 10.42
CA GLU A 176 0.38 -11.00 11.88
C GLU A 176 1.17 -12.27 12.25
N PRO A 177 1.79 -12.40 13.43
CA PRO A 177 2.34 -13.67 13.88
C PRO A 177 1.25 -14.74 13.97
N GLY A 178 1.36 -15.81 13.18
CA GLY A 178 0.39 -16.89 13.17
C GLY A 178 0.72 -17.98 12.16
N LEU A 179 0.08 -19.14 12.32
CA LEU A 179 0.37 -20.34 11.53
C LEU A 179 0.26 -20.13 10.02
N PHE A 180 -0.81 -19.46 9.57
CA PHE A 180 -1.07 -19.24 8.13
C PHE A 180 -0.34 -18.02 7.55
N SER A 181 0.31 -17.22 8.39
CA SER A 181 0.88 -15.93 8.04
C SER A 181 2.13 -16.06 7.19
N VAL A 182 2.92 -17.11 7.43
CA VAL A 182 4.11 -17.45 6.67
C VAL A 182 3.73 -17.82 5.23
N ALA A 183 2.78 -18.73 5.05
CA ALA A 183 2.30 -19.15 3.74
C ALA A 183 1.65 -17.99 2.96
N ALA A 184 0.93 -17.11 3.66
CA ALA A 184 0.36 -15.90 3.06
C ALA A 184 1.46 -14.93 2.59
N ALA A 185 2.51 -14.72 3.39
CA ALA A 185 3.62 -13.86 3.00
C ALA A 185 4.38 -14.42 1.78
N ASP A 186 4.69 -15.73 1.76
CA ASP A 186 5.34 -16.37 0.60
C ASP A 186 4.50 -16.23 -0.67
N ARG A 187 3.18 -16.48 -0.59
CA ARG A 187 2.27 -16.30 -1.72
C ARG A 187 2.28 -14.86 -2.25
N ALA A 188 2.32 -13.87 -1.35
CA ALA A 188 2.38 -12.47 -1.74
C ALA A 188 3.68 -12.15 -2.49
N LEU A 189 4.82 -12.62 -1.97
CA LEU A 189 6.12 -12.41 -2.61
C LEU A 189 6.21 -13.07 -4.00
N ARG A 190 5.65 -14.28 -4.15
CA ARG A 190 5.56 -14.95 -5.47
C ARG A 190 4.70 -14.17 -6.46
N ALA A 191 3.56 -13.62 -6.00
CA ALA A 191 2.68 -12.82 -6.83
C ALA A 191 3.34 -11.50 -7.25
N VAL A 192 4.09 -10.84 -6.36
CA VAL A 192 4.92 -9.67 -6.69
C VAL A 192 5.96 -10.03 -7.75
N ALA A 193 6.66 -11.16 -7.59
CA ALA A 193 7.64 -11.62 -8.58
C ALA A 193 7.02 -11.92 -9.95
N GLU A 194 5.81 -12.47 -9.98
CA GLU A 194 5.08 -12.72 -11.22
C GLU A 194 4.64 -11.43 -11.92
N LEU A 195 4.08 -10.48 -11.17
CA LEU A 195 3.67 -9.20 -11.74
C LEU A 195 4.87 -8.41 -12.28
N ARG A 196 6.02 -8.51 -11.59
CA ARG A 196 7.29 -7.95 -12.05
C ARG A 196 7.70 -8.48 -13.41
N ARG A 197 7.58 -9.80 -13.64
CA ARG A 197 7.90 -10.44 -14.93
C ARG A 197 6.94 -10.03 -16.05
N ARG A 198 5.66 -9.80 -15.74
CA ARG A 198 4.60 -9.60 -16.75
C ARG A 198 4.41 -8.16 -17.21
N GLY A 199 4.73 -7.16 -16.39
CA GLY A 199 4.46 -5.77 -16.76
C GLY A 199 4.93 -4.68 -15.80
N ALA A 200 5.49 -5.04 -14.64
CA ALA A 200 5.96 -4.09 -13.63
C ALA A 200 7.46 -4.27 -13.32
N PRO A 201 8.39 -4.03 -14.27
CA PRO A 201 9.81 -4.37 -14.10
C PRO A 201 10.48 -3.70 -12.89
N ASP A 202 9.98 -2.55 -12.47
CA ASP A 202 10.48 -1.80 -11.31
C ASP A 202 10.00 -2.30 -9.95
N LEU A 203 8.95 -3.12 -9.95
CA LEU A 203 8.30 -3.60 -8.73
C LEU A 203 9.22 -4.54 -7.98
N GLN A 204 9.49 -4.25 -6.71
CA GLN A 204 10.24 -5.13 -5.83
C GLN A 204 9.55 -5.22 -4.47
N PRO A 205 9.67 -6.34 -3.73
CA PRO A 205 9.28 -6.33 -2.33
C PRO A 205 10.10 -5.30 -1.57
N LEU A 206 9.44 -4.45 -0.76
CA LEU A 206 10.13 -3.74 0.31
C LEU A 206 10.53 -4.74 1.41
N GLY A 207 9.60 -5.62 1.74
CA GLY A 207 9.72 -6.63 2.77
C GLY A 207 8.37 -6.99 3.38
N ILE A 208 8.42 -7.84 4.40
CA ILE A 208 7.29 -8.30 5.21
C ILE A 208 7.32 -7.53 6.54
N ILE A 209 6.19 -6.95 6.92
CA ILE A 209 6.00 -6.29 8.22
C ILE A 209 5.19 -7.23 9.10
N ALA A 210 5.83 -7.77 10.15
CA ALA A 210 5.14 -8.47 11.22
C ALA A 210 4.45 -7.44 12.11
N ASN A 211 3.12 -7.39 12.06
CA ASN A 211 2.27 -6.46 12.77
C ASN A 211 1.53 -7.12 13.94
N ARG A 212 1.03 -6.31 14.86
CA ARG A 212 0.30 -6.75 16.06
C ARG A 212 1.05 -7.82 16.87
N VAL A 213 2.36 -7.66 17.00
CA VAL A 213 3.18 -8.58 17.79
C VAL A 213 2.90 -8.37 19.28
N ARG A 214 2.47 -9.44 19.95
CA ARG A 214 2.35 -9.48 21.41
C ARG A 214 3.70 -9.87 21.99
N THR A 215 4.45 -8.90 22.49
CA THR A 215 5.84 -9.10 22.96
C THR A 215 5.98 -10.10 24.12
N LYS A 216 4.91 -10.33 24.89
CA LYS A 216 4.87 -11.34 25.97
C LYS A 216 4.44 -12.74 25.51
N SER A 217 4.05 -12.89 24.24
CA SER A 217 3.55 -14.17 23.71
C SER A 217 4.68 -15.00 23.13
N ARG A 218 4.93 -16.17 23.73
CA ARG A 218 5.91 -17.15 23.23
C ARG A 218 5.57 -17.63 21.81
N GLU A 219 4.28 -17.81 21.51
CA GLU A 219 3.84 -18.19 20.16
C GLU A 219 4.17 -17.09 19.15
N HIS A 220 3.95 -15.81 19.48
CA HIS A 220 4.30 -14.73 18.54
C HIS A 220 5.81 -14.64 18.35
N SER A 221 6.61 -14.79 19.41
CA SER A 221 8.07 -14.84 19.30
C SER A 221 8.51 -15.98 18.37
N PHE A 222 8.01 -17.19 18.58
CA PHE A 222 8.30 -18.35 17.75
C PHE A 222 7.95 -18.10 16.27
N ARG A 223 6.76 -17.55 15.98
CA ARG A 223 6.33 -17.24 14.60
C ARG A 223 7.16 -16.14 13.94
N VAL A 224 7.59 -15.13 14.70
CA VAL A 224 8.48 -14.09 14.19
C VAL A 224 9.86 -14.65 13.88
N ASP A 225 10.36 -15.58 14.70
CA ASP A 225 11.64 -16.24 14.46
C ASP A 225 11.57 -17.18 13.24
N GLU A 226 10.48 -17.96 13.09
CA GLU A 226 10.20 -18.77 11.89
C GLU A 226 10.16 -17.89 10.61
N MET A 227 9.50 -16.74 10.66
CA MET A 227 9.52 -15.77 9.55
C MET A 227 10.93 -15.23 9.29
N ARG A 228 11.74 -15.02 10.33
CA ARG A 228 13.12 -14.53 10.18
C ARG A 228 14.01 -15.57 9.51
N GLU A 229 13.88 -16.83 9.89
CA GLU A 229 14.61 -17.94 9.28
C GLU A 229 14.25 -18.10 7.80
N MET A 230 12.96 -18.00 7.46
CA MET A 230 12.49 -18.19 6.08
C MET A 230 12.76 -17.00 5.16
N PHE A 231 12.52 -15.77 5.63
CA PHE A 231 12.53 -14.58 4.78
C PHE A 231 13.78 -13.72 4.96
N GLY A 232 14.58 -13.97 5.99
CA GLY A 232 15.83 -13.28 6.28
C GLY A 232 15.70 -11.75 6.18
N PRO A 233 16.44 -11.08 5.27
CA PRO A 233 16.46 -9.63 5.16
C PRO A 233 15.16 -9.02 4.60
N LEU A 234 14.23 -9.85 4.12
CA LEU A 234 12.90 -9.40 3.72
C LEU A 234 11.98 -9.19 4.93
N LEU A 235 12.21 -9.83 6.08
CA LEU A 235 11.46 -9.51 7.29
C LEU A 235 11.93 -8.16 7.84
N LEU A 236 11.07 -7.16 7.78
CA LEU A 236 11.39 -5.81 8.22
C LEU A 236 11.48 -5.73 9.75
N THR A 237 12.43 -4.93 10.21
CA THR A 237 12.72 -4.71 11.63
C THR A 237 12.60 -3.21 11.92
N PRO A 238 11.98 -2.82 13.06
CA PRO A 238 11.38 -3.68 14.07
C PRO A 238 10.00 -4.25 13.67
N PRO A 239 9.58 -5.40 14.24
CA PRO A 239 8.18 -5.81 14.21
C PRO A 239 7.30 -4.78 14.94
N LEU A 240 6.08 -4.57 14.46
CA LEU A 240 5.14 -3.63 15.08
C LEU A 240 4.37 -4.32 16.19
N SER A 241 4.50 -3.80 17.40
CA SER A 241 3.82 -4.34 18.57
C SER A 241 2.32 -4.03 18.55
N GLU A 242 1.50 -4.94 19.09
CA GLU A 242 0.09 -4.65 19.34
C GLU A 242 -0.03 -3.63 20.47
N ARG A 243 -0.66 -2.49 20.18
CA ARG A 243 -0.83 -1.36 21.10
C ARG A 243 -2.19 -0.70 20.89
N THR A 244 -2.90 -0.42 21.98
CA THR A 244 -4.19 0.28 21.95
C THR A 244 -4.05 1.75 21.52
N VAL A 245 -2.91 2.39 21.80
CA VAL A 245 -2.66 3.79 21.41
C VAL A 245 -2.77 4.03 19.90
N LEU A 246 -2.46 3.03 19.08
CA LEU A 246 -2.63 3.15 17.63
C LEU A 246 -4.11 3.23 17.23
N GLN A 247 -4.95 2.41 17.87
CA GLN A 247 -6.40 2.43 17.65
C GLN A 247 -7.02 3.74 18.14
N GLN A 248 -6.53 4.27 19.27
CA GLN A 248 -6.99 5.55 19.81
C GLN A 248 -6.62 6.73 18.90
N ALA A 249 -5.37 6.76 18.40
CA ALA A 249 -4.92 7.77 17.46
C ALA A 249 -5.73 7.72 16.16
N GLN A 250 -5.97 6.51 15.61
CA GLN A 250 -6.78 6.31 14.41
C GLN A 250 -8.24 6.69 14.60
N GLY A 251 -8.85 6.29 15.72
CA GLY A 251 -10.23 6.66 16.05
C GLY A 251 -10.41 8.16 16.30
N SER A 252 -9.33 8.88 16.57
CA SER A 252 -9.31 10.35 16.69
C SER A 252 -8.85 11.04 15.40
N ALA A 253 -8.61 10.27 14.33
CA ALA A 253 -8.02 10.74 13.07
C ALA A 253 -6.78 11.63 13.26
N ARG A 254 -5.85 11.20 14.14
CA ARG A 254 -4.61 11.92 14.43
C ARG A 254 -3.37 11.09 14.07
N PRO A 255 -2.29 11.73 13.60
CA PRO A 255 -1.02 11.05 13.38
C PRO A 255 -0.49 10.45 14.70
N ILE A 256 0.02 9.22 14.66
CA ILE A 256 0.60 8.56 15.84
C ILE A 256 1.78 9.34 16.42
N HIS A 257 2.54 10.06 15.58
CA HIS A 257 3.65 10.92 16.01
C HIS A 257 3.19 12.13 16.86
N SER A 258 1.93 12.55 16.71
CA SER A 258 1.34 13.62 17.53
C SER A 258 0.61 13.12 18.76
N TRP A 259 0.46 11.79 18.91
CA TRP A 259 -0.32 11.19 19.98
C TRP A 259 0.50 11.14 21.28
N PRO A 260 -0.07 11.54 22.43
CA PRO A 260 0.69 11.63 23.67
C PRO A 260 1.05 10.26 24.26
N GLY A 261 2.17 10.21 24.98
CA GLY A 261 2.57 9.09 25.82
C GLY A 261 3.67 8.21 25.24
N GLN A 262 4.39 7.53 26.14
CA GLN A 262 5.57 6.73 25.81
C GLN A 262 5.28 5.63 24.78
N ALA A 263 4.16 4.93 24.91
CA ALA A 263 3.78 3.85 24.00
C ALA A 263 3.54 4.34 22.56
N ALA A 264 3.05 5.58 22.38
CA ALA A 264 2.88 6.18 21.06
C ALA A 264 4.21 6.59 20.46
N SER A 265 5.10 7.19 21.27
CA SER A 265 6.47 7.54 20.87
C SER A 265 7.28 6.32 20.40
N GLU A 266 7.23 5.21 21.13
CA GLU A 266 7.91 3.96 20.73
C GLU A 266 7.38 3.39 19.41
N LEU A 267 6.06 3.45 19.22
CA LEU A 267 5.42 2.97 17.99
C LEU A 267 5.71 3.91 16.81
N ALA A 268 5.73 5.22 17.03
CA ALA A 268 6.14 6.22 16.06
C ALA A 268 7.57 5.96 15.57
N GLY A 269 8.52 5.77 16.49
CA GLY A 269 9.91 5.39 16.18
C GLY A 269 10.03 4.07 15.40
N SER A 270 9.09 3.14 15.61
CA SER A 270 9.03 1.90 14.82
C SER A 270 8.61 2.18 13.36
N PHE A 271 7.64 3.07 13.13
CA PHE A 271 7.26 3.50 11.78
C PHE A 271 8.36 4.31 11.10
N ASP A 272 9.10 5.14 11.85
CA ASP A 272 10.30 5.83 11.35
C ASP A 272 11.33 4.85 10.78
N ALA A 273 11.64 3.78 11.52
CA ALA A 273 12.59 2.76 11.07
C ALA A 273 12.11 2.02 9.81
N LEU A 274 10.80 1.75 9.70
CA LEU A 274 10.20 1.14 8.50
C LEU A 274 10.23 2.10 7.30
N LEU A 275 9.94 3.39 7.51
CA LEU A 275 10.01 4.40 6.47
C LEU A 275 11.45 4.56 5.97
N ASP A 276 12.44 4.59 6.86
CA ASP A 276 13.86 4.64 6.48
C ASP A 276 14.26 3.48 5.58
N ARG A 277 13.73 2.28 5.84
CA ARG A 277 13.95 1.12 4.98
C ARG A 277 13.40 1.35 3.58
N GLY A 278 12.20 1.95 3.46
CA GLY A 278 11.63 2.39 2.20
C GLY A 278 12.53 3.38 1.46
N LEU A 279 12.86 4.50 2.10
CA LEU A 279 13.61 5.61 1.49
C LEU A 279 15.01 5.20 1.04
N ARG A 280 15.75 4.39 1.82
CA ARG A 280 17.08 3.88 1.42
C ARG A 280 17.06 3.11 0.10
N THR A 281 15.97 2.41 -0.20
CA THR A 281 15.85 1.67 -1.46
C THR A 281 15.63 2.57 -2.68
N SER A 282 15.19 3.81 -2.47
CA SER A 282 15.10 4.84 -3.52
C SER A 282 16.48 5.41 -3.84
N THR A 283 17.26 5.78 -2.82
CA THR A 283 18.61 6.35 -2.98
C THR A 283 19.59 5.39 -3.69
N MET A 284 19.48 4.08 -3.44
CA MET A 284 20.30 3.08 -4.13
C MET A 284 20.01 3.00 -5.65
N ARG A 285 18.78 3.32 -6.08
CA ARG A 285 18.42 3.32 -7.50
C ARG A 285 18.95 4.55 -8.23
N SER A 286 18.90 5.74 -7.63
CA SER A 286 19.49 6.95 -8.21
C SER A 286 21.00 6.75 -8.49
N ARG A 287 21.75 6.19 -7.53
CA ARG A 287 23.18 5.89 -7.70
C ARG A 287 23.51 4.82 -8.75
N GLY A 288 22.54 3.99 -9.14
CA GLY A 288 22.71 2.93 -10.14
C GLY A 288 22.30 3.34 -11.56
N ASN A 289 21.84 4.59 -11.77
CA ASN A 289 21.43 5.07 -13.07
C ASN A 289 22.65 5.60 -13.87
N PRO A 290 23.01 5.04 -15.04
CA PRO A 290 24.17 5.48 -15.81
C PRO A 290 24.14 6.95 -16.26
N ARG A 291 22.96 7.61 -16.17
CA ARG A 291 22.79 9.02 -16.52
C ARG A 291 23.42 9.98 -15.51
N ASP A 292 23.56 9.60 -14.24
CA ASP A 292 24.11 10.47 -13.20
C ASP A 292 25.64 10.38 -13.09
N VAL A 293 26.26 9.37 -13.71
CA VAL A 293 27.72 9.18 -13.72
C VAL A 293 28.41 10.10 -14.74
N GLN A 294 27.68 10.65 -15.72
CA GLN A 294 28.24 11.56 -16.73
C GLN A 294 28.26 13.04 -16.33
N ALA A 295 27.71 13.41 -15.17
CA ALA A 295 27.70 14.80 -14.70
C ALA A 295 28.82 15.16 -13.71
N ALA A 296 29.64 14.18 -13.28
CA ALA A 296 30.59 14.37 -12.18
C ALA A 296 32.07 14.50 -12.58
N ASP A 297 32.44 14.29 -13.85
CA ASP A 297 33.83 14.47 -14.30
C ASP A 297 33.87 15.05 -15.72
N ALA A 298 33.91 16.38 -15.83
CA ALA A 298 34.37 17.08 -17.02
C ALA A 298 35.37 18.16 -16.60
N PRO A 299 36.66 18.06 -17.00
CA PRO A 299 37.60 19.15 -16.76
C PRO A 299 37.31 20.29 -17.74
N ALA A 300 37.39 21.51 -17.24
CA ALA A 300 37.33 22.73 -18.03
C ALA A 300 38.60 22.89 -18.89
N ALA A 301 38.44 22.89 -20.22
CA ALA A 301 39.35 23.48 -21.20
C ALA A 301 38.49 23.74 -22.45
N GLY A 302 38.40 24.93 -23.03
CA GLY A 302 39.49 25.78 -23.51
C GLY A 302 39.28 25.90 -25.03
N ALA A 303 38.94 27.10 -25.49
CA ALA A 303 38.54 27.41 -26.85
C ALA A 303 39.58 27.03 -27.91
N HIS A 304 39.13 26.50 -29.05
CA HIS A 304 39.70 26.83 -30.36
C HIS A 304 38.70 26.54 -31.49
N ALA A 305 38.55 27.53 -32.36
CA ALA A 305 37.76 27.51 -33.58
C ALA A 305 38.43 26.67 -34.69
N GLY A 306 37.61 26.09 -35.57
CA GLY A 306 38.03 25.47 -36.83
C GLY A 306 36.85 24.96 -37.63
N ASP A 307 36.62 25.60 -38.78
CA ASP A 307 35.66 25.25 -39.83
C ASP A 307 35.78 23.80 -40.34
N ALA A 308 34.65 23.17 -40.71
CA ALA A 308 34.48 22.46 -41.99
C ALA A 308 33.08 21.80 -42.15
N GLN A 309 32.37 22.31 -43.17
CA GLN A 309 31.43 21.71 -44.13
C GLN A 309 30.78 20.31 -43.91
N ALA A 310 29.44 20.34 -44.00
CA ALA A 310 28.51 19.59 -44.87
C ALA A 310 28.81 18.14 -45.29
N GLY A 311 27.82 17.27 -45.04
CA GLY A 311 27.67 15.98 -45.71
C GLY A 311 26.37 15.27 -45.32
N ASP A 312 25.37 15.35 -46.21
CA ASP A 312 24.15 14.53 -46.23
C ASP A 312 24.47 13.03 -46.16
N VAL A 313 23.76 12.27 -45.30
CA VAL A 313 23.51 10.84 -45.56
C VAL A 313 22.09 10.45 -45.17
N GLN A 314 21.49 9.82 -46.17
CA GLN A 314 20.10 9.49 -46.40
C GLN A 314 19.74 8.11 -45.79
N THR A 315 18.54 8.00 -45.25
CA THR A 315 17.90 6.77 -44.75
C THR A 315 17.55 5.80 -45.88
N PRO A 316 17.63 4.47 -45.67
CA PRO A 316 16.87 3.51 -46.47
C PRO A 316 15.78 2.75 -45.67
N PRO A 317 14.80 2.13 -46.35
CA PRO A 317 13.43 1.96 -45.85
C PRO A 317 13.09 0.58 -45.25
N LYS A 318 11.94 0.53 -44.58
CA LYS A 318 11.21 -0.68 -44.10
C LYS A 318 10.78 -1.59 -45.26
N PRO A 319 10.68 -2.92 -45.04
CA PRO A 319 9.78 -3.77 -45.79
C PRO A 319 8.49 -4.07 -45.01
N THR A 320 7.37 -3.87 -45.72
CA THR A 320 6.02 -4.39 -45.48
C THR A 320 5.94 -5.88 -45.80
N THR A 321 5.16 -6.66 -45.05
CA THR A 321 4.50 -7.87 -45.59
C THR A 321 3.20 -8.14 -44.83
N GLU A 322 2.13 -8.23 -45.62
CA GLU A 322 0.76 -8.63 -45.25
C GLU A 322 0.65 -10.15 -45.02
N ALA A 323 -0.49 -10.55 -44.43
CA ALA A 323 -0.89 -11.89 -43.98
C ALA A 323 -1.11 -12.92 -45.13
N PRO A 324 -1.51 -14.17 -44.79
CA PRO A 324 -2.95 -14.41 -44.71
C PRO A 324 -3.42 -15.35 -43.58
N GLU A 325 -4.67 -15.12 -43.19
CA GLU A 325 -5.54 -16.01 -42.42
C GLU A 325 -5.80 -17.32 -43.18
N GLN A 326 -5.87 -18.45 -42.46
CA GLN A 326 -6.63 -19.61 -42.92
C GLN A 326 -7.55 -20.10 -41.80
N ASN A 327 -8.84 -20.01 -42.11
CA ASN A 327 -9.97 -20.52 -41.40
C ASN A 327 -10.25 -21.93 -41.96
N LEU A 328 -10.31 -22.96 -41.13
CA LEU A 328 -10.85 -24.27 -41.52
C LEU A 328 -11.84 -24.77 -40.47
N THR A 329 -13.02 -25.00 -40.99
CA THR A 329 -14.28 -25.43 -40.40
C THR A 329 -14.32 -26.93 -40.14
N ASP A 330 -15.01 -27.28 -39.06
CA ASP A 330 -16.04 -28.33 -38.95
C ASP A 330 -15.65 -29.81 -39.15
N SER A 331 -15.85 -30.61 -38.10
CA SER A 331 -16.62 -31.86 -38.20
C SER A 331 -16.90 -32.45 -36.81
N SER A 332 -18.08 -33.03 -36.73
CA SER A 332 -18.84 -33.33 -35.53
C SER A 332 -19.00 -34.86 -35.36
N VAL A 333 -18.87 -35.33 -34.10
CA VAL A 333 -19.77 -36.33 -33.43
C VAL A 333 -19.62 -37.83 -33.84
N PRO A 334 -20.06 -38.87 -33.08
CA PRO A 334 -20.33 -39.10 -31.63
C PRO A 334 -19.68 -40.37 -30.99
N GLY A 335 -19.65 -40.43 -29.64
CA GLY A 335 -20.44 -41.42 -28.86
C GLY A 335 -19.91 -42.82 -28.52
N ALA A 336 -19.61 -43.04 -27.24
CA ALA A 336 -19.90 -44.23 -26.40
C ALA A 336 -19.44 -43.85 -24.98
N GLY A 337 -20.20 -43.90 -23.89
CA GLY A 337 -21.23 -44.86 -23.51
C GLY A 337 -20.62 -45.80 -22.47
N ASP A 338 -20.73 -45.47 -21.18
CA ASP A 338 -20.96 -46.50 -20.17
C ASP A 338 -21.55 -45.93 -18.87
N GLN A 339 -22.56 -46.65 -18.38
CA GLN A 339 -23.35 -46.41 -17.19
C GLN A 339 -22.82 -47.29 -16.06
N ASP A 340 -22.83 -46.82 -14.81
CA ASP A 340 -23.28 -47.68 -13.70
C ASP A 340 -23.67 -46.88 -12.43
N SER A 341 -24.99 -46.86 -12.19
CA SER A 341 -25.71 -47.19 -10.94
C SER A 341 -25.31 -46.53 -9.59
N THR A 342 -26.10 -45.59 -9.05
CA THR A 342 -27.25 -45.73 -8.12
C THR A 342 -27.05 -46.64 -6.89
N THR A 343 -27.03 -46.04 -5.69
CA THR A 343 -28.12 -46.17 -4.68
C THR A 343 -27.95 -45.16 -3.52
N PRO A 344 -29.04 -44.62 -2.96
CA PRO A 344 -29.04 -43.73 -1.79
C PRO A 344 -29.33 -44.49 -0.49
N PHE A 345 -28.74 -44.07 0.62
CA PHE A 345 -29.10 -44.58 1.95
C PHE A 345 -30.02 -43.60 2.68
N THR A 346 -31.28 -44.00 2.83
CA THR A 346 -32.25 -43.48 3.79
C THR A 346 -32.12 -44.22 5.11
N GLY A 347 -32.29 -43.53 6.24
CA GLY A 347 -32.40 -44.12 7.57
C GLY A 347 -32.85 -43.06 8.57
N ASP A 348 -34.17 -43.02 8.76
CA ASP A 348 -34.95 -42.11 9.59
C ASP A 348 -35.23 -42.72 10.98
N SER A 349 -35.81 -41.89 11.85
CA SER A 349 -36.60 -42.21 13.06
C SER A 349 -35.89 -42.11 14.43
N ALA A 350 -36.48 -41.63 15.53
CA ALA A 350 -37.51 -40.61 15.87
C ALA A 350 -37.72 -40.72 17.41
N ALA A 351 -38.41 -39.70 17.97
CA ALA A 351 -39.13 -39.69 19.26
C ALA A 351 -38.30 -39.49 20.56
N SER A 352 -38.73 -38.71 21.57
CA SER A 352 -39.95 -37.90 21.80
C SER A 352 -39.82 -37.08 23.11
N ALA A 353 -40.44 -35.90 23.12
CA ALA A 353 -41.18 -35.18 24.19
C ALA A 353 -40.74 -35.24 25.68
N ASP A 354 -40.59 -34.07 26.31
CA ASP A 354 -41.64 -33.51 27.20
C ASP A 354 -41.31 -32.06 27.66
N THR A 355 -42.31 -31.18 27.56
CA THR A 355 -42.47 -29.90 28.30
C THR A 355 -43.42 -30.18 29.48
N PRO A 356 -43.58 -29.35 30.56
CA PRO A 356 -44.11 -27.98 30.40
C PRO A 356 -43.83 -26.92 31.55
N ILE A 357 -44.12 -25.63 31.24
CA ILE A 357 -44.53 -24.42 32.06
C ILE A 357 -43.54 -23.86 33.15
N THR A 358 -43.40 -22.56 33.48
CA THR A 358 -44.26 -21.33 33.52
C THR A 358 -43.44 -20.01 33.66
N GLU A 359 -44.02 -18.90 33.16
CA GLU A 359 -44.09 -17.49 33.70
C GLU A 359 -42.78 -16.72 34.08
N ASP A 360 -42.57 -15.41 33.85
CA ASP A 360 -43.44 -14.23 33.79
C ASP A 360 -42.79 -13.08 32.99
N ALA A 361 -43.62 -12.15 32.50
CA ALA A 361 -43.24 -10.92 31.81
C ALA A 361 -43.89 -9.68 32.47
N GLU A 362 -43.09 -8.70 32.91
CA GLU A 362 -43.51 -7.30 33.15
C GLU A 362 -42.31 -6.33 33.00
N GLY A 363 -42.51 -5.14 32.41
CA GLY A 363 -41.45 -4.11 32.39
C GLY A 363 -41.53 -2.89 31.47
N THR A 364 -42.73 -2.39 31.15
CA THR A 364 -43.09 -0.95 30.98
C THR A 364 -42.27 0.00 30.05
N LEU A 365 -42.87 0.39 28.92
CA LEU A 365 -42.61 1.65 28.19
C LEU A 365 -43.29 2.85 28.89
N ARG A 366 -42.58 3.99 29.01
CA ARG A 366 -43.20 5.30 29.28
C ARG A 366 -42.86 6.33 28.19
N ARG A 367 -43.91 6.94 27.61
CA ARG A 367 -43.86 8.19 26.83
C ARG A 367 -43.87 9.41 27.77
N PRO A 368 -43.37 10.59 27.33
CA PRO A 368 -43.81 11.87 27.87
C PRO A 368 -44.88 12.55 26.98
N ARG A 369 -45.81 13.23 27.65
CA ARG A 369 -46.91 14.07 27.10
C ARG A 369 -46.43 15.52 26.89
N ASN A 370 -46.99 16.17 25.86
CA ASN A 370 -47.17 17.64 25.77
C ASN A 370 -47.98 18.15 26.98
N ARG A 371 -47.75 19.32 27.61
CA ARG A 371 -47.93 20.75 27.22
C ARG A 371 -47.66 21.63 28.48
N PRO A 372 -47.76 22.98 28.53
CA PRO A 372 -48.52 23.94 27.68
C PRO A 372 -47.70 24.61 26.58
#